data_AF-A0A1D1ZLY7-F1
#
_entry.id   AF-A0A1D1ZLY7-F1
#
_cell.length_a   1.000
_cell.length_b   1.000
_cell.length_c   1.000
_cell.angle_alpha   90.00
_cell.angle_beta   90.00
_cell.angle_gamma   90.00
#
_symmetry.space_group_name_H-M   'P 1'
#
loop_
_entity.id
_entity.type
_entity.pdbx_description
1 polymer ?
#
loop_
_entity_poly.entity_id
_entity_poly.type
_entity_poly.pdbx_seq_one_letter_code
_entity_poly.pdbx_strand_id
1 'polypeptide(L)'
;TSSPSSPSGRCREMRATGLTAFLPSATLRAITPRLLHRLPSQGLFPGNPNRIPWRSRRRRLSSTTAGLPTSARSISSAMASSYKSEVSRVPPALELPPPPVSKFKIALCQLSVTADKERNIAHARKAIEEAADKGAQLVLLPEIWNSPYSNDSFPVYAEDIEAGGDASPSLSMLSEVACSRQITIVGGSIPERSGDRLYNTCCILGTDGKLKGKHRKIHLFDIDIPGKITFKESKTLTAGENPTIIDTDVGRIGIGICYDIRFQELAMLYAARGAHLLCYPGAFNMTTGPLHWELLQRARAADNQLYVATCSPARVAGAGYVAWGHSTLVGPFGEVLATTEHEEATVIAEVDYSVIELRRSSLPLGKQRRGDLYQLIDVLRLNSQ
;
A
#
# COMPACT_ATOMS: atom_id res chain seq x y z
N THR A 1 -14.24 -46.10 35.88
CA THR A 1 -14.32 -47.16 34.85
C THR A 1 -14.38 -46.53 33.48
N SER A 2 -13.61 -47.06 32.52
CA SER A 2 -13.71 -46.83 31.06
C SER A 2 -13.85 -45.39 30.51
N SER A 3 -12.73 -44.83 30.04
CA SER A 3 -12.65 -44.22 28.68
C SER A 3 -12.95 -45.30 27.62
N PRO A 4 -13.38 -44.99 26.37
CA PRO A 4 -12.55 -44.33 25.33
C PRO A 4 -13.41 -43.40 24.41
N SER A 5 -13.07 -42.90 23.21
CA SER A 5 -11.84 -42.77 22.38
C SER A 5 -12.05 -41.67 21.32
N SER A 6 -10.98 -41.01 20.86
CA SER A 6 -10.99 -40.20 19.62
C SER A 6 -11.12 -41.07 18.36
N PRO A 7 -11.48 -40.48 17.20
CA PRO A 7 -10.94 -40.94 15.93
C PRO A 7 -10.22 -39.84 15.15
N SER A 8 -9.08 -40.21 14.56
CA SER A 8 -8.28 -39.40 13.65
C SER A 8 -8.82 -39.46 12.23
N GLY A 9 -9.01 -38.30 11.58
CA GLY A 9 -9.32 -38.23 10.16
C GLY A 9 -8.06 -38.35 9.30
N ARG A 10 -7.83 -39.50 8.66
CA ARG A 10 -6.77 -39.66 7.65
C ARG A 10 -7.27 -39.14 6.30
N CYS A 11 -6.48 -38.30 5.64
CA CYS A 11 -6.66 -38.05 4.20
C CYS A 11 -6.52 -39.38 3.44
N ARG A 12 -7.45 -39.66 2.52
CA ARG A 12 -7.35 -40.78 1.58
C ARG A 12 -6.67 -40.31 0.31
N GLU A 13 -5.63 -41.03 -0.10
CA GLU A 13 -5.09 -40.95 -1.44
C GLU A 13 -6.15 -41.38 -2.46
N MET A 14 -6.36 -40.59 -3.52
CA MET A 14 -7.01 -41.05 -4.74
C MET A 14 -5.94 -41.30 -5.80
N ARG A 15 -5.92 -42.52 -6.35
CA ARG A 15 -5.02 -42.90 -7.43
C ARG A 15 -5.43 -42.24 -8.75
N ALA A 16 -4.45 -41.76 -9.49
CA ALA A 16 -4.64 -41.30 -10.86
C ALA A 16 -4.91 -42.48 -11.81
N THR A 17 -5.89 -42.33 -12.71
CA THR A 17 -5.99 -43.09 -13.96
C THR A 17 -5.76 -42.11 -15.11
N GLY A 18 -4.70 -42.33 -15.89
CA GLY A 18 -4.29 -41.42 -16.95
C GLY A 18 -5.09 -41.60 -18.24
N LEU A 19 -5.06 -40.57 -19.08
CA LEU A 19 -5.33 -40.69 -20.51
C LEU A 19 -4.46 -39.69 -21.28
N THR A 20 -3.64 -40.23 -22.17
CA THR A 20 -2.73 -39.50 -23.05
C THR A 20 -3.44 -38.97 -24.29
N ALA A 21 -3.20 -37.71 -24.66
CA ALA A 21 -3.50 -37.18 -25.99
C ALA A 21 -2.42 -36.18 -26.43
N PHE A 22 -2.12 -36.15 -27.74
CA PHE A 22 -0.95 -35.49 -28.32
C PHE A 22 -1.16 -34.00 -28.68
N LEU A 23 -0.04 -33.28 -28.78
CA LEU A 23 0.13 -31.90 -29.30
C LEU A 23 -0.16 -31.80 -30.83
N PRO A 24 -0.43 -30.60 -31.39
CA PRO A 24 0.61 -29.59 -31.72
C PRO A 24 0.25 -28.18 -31.24
N SER A 25 1.12 -27.46 -30.53
CA SER A 25 2.27 -26.68 -31.05
C SER A 25 1.90 -25.64 -32.12
N ALA A 26 1.81 -24.37 -31.69
CA ALA A 26 1.69 -23.20 -32.57
C ALA A 26 2.60 -22.05 -32.11
N THR A 27 3.81 -22.02 -32.66
CA THR A 27 4.71 -20.85 -32.86
C THR A 27 4.59 -19.64 -31.92
N LEU A 28 5.58 -19.48 -31.03
CA LEU A 28 6.03 -18.15 -30.60
C LEU A 28 6.47 -17.33 -31.83
N ARG A 29 5.95 -16.09 -31.97
CA ARG A 29 6.61 -15.05 -32.76
C ARG A 29 7.33 -14.09 -31.83
N ALA A 30 8.66 -14.12 -31.87
CA ALA A 30 9.48 -13.09 -31.24
C ALA A 30 9.31 -11.76 -32.00
N ILE A 31 8.96 -10.69 -31.30
CA ILE A 31 8.94 -9.33 -31.85
C ILE A 31 10.28 -8.67 -31.52
N THR A 32 11.09 -8.44 -32.56
CA THR A 32 12.35 -7.69 -32.45
C THR A 32 12.09 -6.18 -32.35
N PRO A 33 12.77 -5.44 -31.47
CA PRO A 33 12.66 -3.98 -31.43
C PRO A 33 13.55 -3.35 -32.51
N ARG A 34 12.94 -2.76 -33.55
CA ARG A 34 13.60 -1.80 -34.44
C ARG A 34 12.60 -0.72 -34.90
N LEU A 35 12.73 0.48 -34.33
CA LEU A 35 13.16 1.65 -35.11
C LEU A 35 13.64 2.77 -34.17
N LEU A 36 14.81 3.33 -34.46
CA LEU A 36 15.25 4.58 -33.84
C LEU A 36 14.49 5.74 -34.49
N HIS A 37 13.79 6.55 -33.69
CA HIS A 37 13.41 7.89 -34.13
C HIS A 37 14.54 8.87 -33.82
N ARG A 38 14.98 9.58 -34.88
CA ARG A 38 16.05 10.59 -34.83
C ARG A 38 15.57 11.83 -34.07
N LEU A 39 16.36 12.29 -33.10
CA LEU A 39 16.30 13.67 -32.63
C LEU A 39 16.97 14.59 -33.67
N PRO A 40 16.35 15.73 -34.05
CA PRO A 40 17.04 16.77 -34.81
C PRO A 40 18.01 17.53 -33.89
N SER A 41 19.15 17.90 -34.46
CA SER A 41 20.28 18.53 -33.77
C SER A 41 20.29 20.06 -33.90
N GLN A 42 21.12 20.66 -33.04
CA GLN A 42 21.70 22.01 -33.11
C GLN A 42 20.99 23.16 -32.38
N GLY A 43 21.82 23.91 -31.66
CA GLY A 43 21.47 25.01 -30.75
C GLY A 43 22.73 25.46 -29.99
N LEU A 44 23.81 25.75 -30.72
CA LEU A 44 25.09 26.20 -30.16
C LEU A 44 24.99 27.65 -29.67
N PHE A 45 25.41 27.92 -28.43
CA PHE A 45 25.91 29.24 -28.02
C PHE A 45 27.16 29.08 -27.11
N PRO A 46 28.11 30.03 -27.14
CA PRO A 46 29.51 29.75 -26.86
C PRO A 46 29.92 29.85 -25.39
N GLY A 47 31.01 29.16 -25.05
CA GLY A 47 31.62 29.20 -23.72
C GLY A 47 32.35 30.51 -23.41
N ASN A 48 32.32 30.90 -22.14
CA ASN A 48 32.99 32.09 -21.60
C ASN A 48 34.42 31.75 -21.12
N PRO A 49 35.50 32.33 -21.70
CA PRO A 49 36.87 32.04 -21.31
C PRO A 49 37.39 33.07 -20.30
N ASN A 50 37.38 32.73 -19.01
CA ASN A 50 38.18 33.47 -18.01
C ASN A 50 38.75 32.55 -16.93
N ARG A 51 39.89 31.93 -17.25
CA ARG A 51 40.84 31.39 -16.25
C ARG A 51 42.08 32.28 -16.26
N ILE A 52 42.40 32.91 -15.13
CA ILE A 52 43.68 33.60 -14.90
C ILE A 52 44.39 32.90 -13.72
N PRO A 53 45.73 32.68 -13.76
CA PRO A 53 46.35 31.63 -12.96
C PRO A 53 46.80 32.07 -11.57
N TRP A 54 46.95 31.08 -10.69
CA TRP A 54 47.68 31.19 -9.43
C TRP A 54 49.12 31.70 -9.65
N ARG A 55 49.55 32.68 -8.85
CA ARG A 55 50.97 32.97 -8.62
C ARG A 55 51.26 33.12 -7.13
N SER A 56 52.14 32.26 -6.63
CA SER A 56 52.70 32.36 -5.29
C SER A 56 53.71 33.52 -5.20
N ARG A 57 53.62 34.32 -4.14
CA ARG A 57 54.72 35.18 -3.68
C ARG A 57 54.88 35.07 -2.17
N ARG A 58 56.01 34.46 -1.75
CA ARG A 58 56.49 34.57 -0.37
C ARG A 58 57.04 35.98 -0.15
N ARG A 59 56.69 36.62 0.96
CA ARG A 59 57.48 37.69 1.58
C ARG A 59 57.52 37.48 3.09
N ARG A 60 58.73 37.33 3.64
CA ARG A 60 58.99 37.53 5.07
C ARG A 60 59.20 39.02 5.33
N LEU A 61 58.82 39.47 6.53
CA LEU A 61 59.32 40.60 7.35
C LEU A 61 58.28 40.71 8.48
N SER A 62 58.56 40.23 9.69
CA SER A 62 59.35 40.84 10.78
C SER A 62 58.45 41.54 11.80
N SER A 63 58.81 41.39 13.07
CA SER A 63 57.97 41.63 14.26
C SER A 63 57.88 43.09 14.70
N THR A 64 56.71 43.49 15.22
CA THR A 64 56.61 44.37 16.40
C THR A 64 55.30 44.12 17.16
N THR A 65 55.32 44.48 18.45
CA THR A 65 54.36 44.09 19.50
C THR A 65 53.26 45.12 19.76
N ALA A 66 52.03 44.67 20.04
CA ALA A 66 51.10 45.30 20.99
C ALA A 66 50.05 44.25 21.43
N GLY A 67 49.72 44.21 22.73
CA GLY A 67 48.82 43.21 23.30
C GLY A 67 47.37 43.69 23.45
N LEU A 68 46.42 42.76 23.35
CA LEU A 68 45.02 42.93 23.75
C LEU A 68 44.54 41.63 24.41
N PRO A 69 43.91 41.67 25.60
CA PRO A 69 43.35 40.49 26.23
C PRO A 69 41.99 40.18 25.59
N THR A 70 41.84 39.02 24.96
CA THR A 70 40.52 38.48 24.61
C THR A 70 40.40 37.06 25.14
N SER A 71 39.43 36.86 26.04
CA SER A 71 39.12 35.54 26.56
C SER A 71 38.63 34.65 25.43
N ALA A 72 39.38 33.59 25.10
CA ALA A 72 38.90 32.53 24.23
C ALA A 72 37.80 31.72 24.95
N ARG A 73 36.59 32.31 25.07
CA ARG A 73 35.38 31.52 25.32
C ARG A 73 35.23 30.59 24.12
N SER A 74 35.33 29.30 24.38
CA SER A 74 34.98 28.27 23.40
C SER A 74 33.51 28.46 23.02
N ILE A 75 33.26 29.08 21.87
CA ILE A 75 31.92 29.14 21.28
C ILE A 75 31.69 27.79 20.62
N SER A 76 31.35 26.80 21.44
CA SER A 76 30.68 25.59 20.97
C SER A 76 29.23 25.93 20.62
N SER A 77 29.04 26.79 19.60
CA SER A 77 27.74 26.95 18.96
C SER A 77 27.58 25.87 17.89
N ALA A 78 27.54 24.61 18.34
CA ALA A 78 26.63 23.69 17.69
C ALA A 78 25.24 24.32 17.83
N MET A 79 24.78 24.99 16.77
CA MET A 79 23.40 25.49 16.69
C MET A 79 22.50 24.26 16.76
N ALA A 80 22.06 23.92 17.97
CA ALA A 80 21.13 22.83 18.20
C ALA A 80 19.92 23.10 17.32
N SER A 81 19.65 22.17 16.39
CA SER A 81 18.63 22.36 15.36
C SER A 81 17.32 22.76 16.02
N SER A 82 16.83 23.96 15.72
CA SER A 82 15.68 24.57 16.40
C SER A 82 14.35 23.88 16.10
N TYR A 83 14.36 22.82 15.29
CA TYR A 83 13.19 22.18 14.72
C TYR A 83 12.36 21.35 15.71
N LYS A 84 12.93 20.95 16.87
CA LYS A 84 12.25 20.15 17.90
C LYS A 84 11.46 18.95 17.33
N SER A 85 12.10 18.22 16.41
CA SER A 85 11.43 17.19 15.60
C SER A 85 10.81 16.05 16.41
N GLU A 86 11.38 15.79 17.58
CA GLU A 86 10.94 14.79 18.56
C GLU A 86 9.54 15.04 19.13
N VAL A 87 9.08 16.29 19.20
CA VAL A 87 7.69 16.64 19.62
C VAL A 87 6.74 16.89 18.44
N SER A 88 7.17 16.67 17.19
CA SER A 88 6.30 16.87 16.00
C SER A 88 5.17 15.85 15.85
N ARG A 89 5.14 14.82 16.71
CA ARG A 89 4.14 13.76 16.76
C ARG A 89 3.82 13.44 18.22
N VAL A 90 2.54 13.36 18.55
CA VAL A 90 2.04 13.10 19.91
C VAL A 90 1.02 11.96 19.88
N PRO A 91 1.31 10.78 20.48
CA PRO A 91 2.58 10.40 21.09
C PRO A 91 3.73 10.28 20.07
N PRO A 92 5.00 10.27 20.52
CA PRO A 92 6.16 10.13 19.65
C PRO A 92 6.08 8.91 18.73
N ALA A 93 6.69 9.01 17.55
CA ALA A 93 6.72 7.89 16.60
C ALA A 93 7.39 6.66 17.25
N LEU A 94 6.82 5.48 17.00
CA LEU A 94 7.45 4.22 17.36
C LEU A 94 8.71 4.02 16.51
N GLU A 95 9.73 3.38 17.10
CA GLU A 95 10.80 2.80 16.31
C GLU A 95 10.21 1.76 15.35
N LEU A 96 10.79 1.67 14.15
CA LEU A 96 10.33 0.72 13.14
C LEU A 96 10.67 -0.70 13.63
N PRO A 97 9.69 -1.58 13.90
CA PRO A 97 10.01 -2.93 14.34
C PRO A 97 10.70 -3.67 13.18
N PRO A 98 11.75 -4.47 13.43
CA PRO A 98 12.41 -5.22 12.37
C PRO A 98 11.38 -6.14 11.69
N PRO A 99 11.21 -6.06 10.35
CA PRO A 99 10.23 -6.89 9.66
C PRO A 99 10.70 -8.36 9.67
N PRO A 100 9.79 -9.35 9.75
CA PRO A 100 10.17 -10.78 9.77
C PRO A 100 10.92 -11.23 8.51
N VAL A 101 10.73 -10.52 7.40
CA VAL A 101 11.45 -10.71 6.13
C VAL A 101 11.96 -9.36 5.63
N SER A 102 13.15 -9.33 5.03
CA SER A 102 13.73 -8.11 4.44
C SER A 102 13.23 -7.83 3.02
N LYS A 103 12.96 -8.90 2.25
CA LYS A 103 12.46 -8.89 0.88
C LYS A 103 11.35 -9.91 0.72
N PHE A 104 10.33 -9.58 -0.07
CA PHE A 104 9.25 -10.49 -0.45
C PHE A 104 8.57 -10.03 -1.73
N LYS A 105 7.81 -10.91 -2.38
CA LYS A 105 6.93 -10.53 -3.50
C LYS A 105 5.53 -10.20 -3.03
N ILE A 106 4.99 -9.08 -3.50
CA ILE A 106 3.58 -8.70 -3.39
C ILE A 106 2.88 -8.90 -4.74
N ALA A 107 1.63 -9.37 -4.71
CA ALA A 107 0.74 -9.41 -5.87
C ALA A 107 -0.46 -8.49 -5.67
N LEU A 108 -0.83 -7.74 -6.71
CA LEU A 108 -2.03 -6.88 -6.75
C LEU A 108 -2.97 -7.47 -7.81
N CYS A 109 -4.09 -8.04 -7.39
CA CYS A 109 -5.02 -8.75 -8.27
C CYS A 109 -6.16 -7.82 -8.72
N GLN A 110 -6.02 -7.20 -9.89
CA GLN A 110 -7.05 -6.36 -10.48
C GLN A 110 -8.15 -7.23 -11.11
N LEU A 111 -9.18 -7.54 -10.33
CA LEU A 111 -10.28 -8.44 -10.72
C LEU A 111 -11.39 -7.70 -11.48
N SER A 112 -11.94 -8.31 -12.54
CA SER A 112 -13.25 -7.95 -13.06
C SER A 112 -14.34 -8.43 -12.10
N VAL A 113 -15.17 -7.50 -11.64
CA VAL A 113 -16.22 -7.75 -10.65
C VAL A 113 -17.57 -7.83 -11.35
N THR A 114 -18.37 -8.83 -11.00
CA THR A 114 -19.70 -9.09 -11.58
C THR A 114 -20.81 -8.99 -10.53
N ALA A 115 -22.07 -9.13 -10.95
CA ALA A 115 -23.20 -9.28 -10.03
C ALA A 115 -23.31 -10.69 -9.42
N ASP A 116 -22.52 -11.66 -9.87
CA ASP A 116 -22.52 -13.02 -9.34
C ASP A 116 -21.45 -13.15 -8.24
N LYS A 117 -21.90 -13.18 -6.98
CA LYS A 117 -21.01 -13.28 -5.81
C LYS A 117 -20.18 -14.57 -5.84
N GLU A 118 -20.80 -15.71 -6.15
CA GLU A 118 -20.11 -17.01 -6.14
C GLU A 118 -19.02 -17.04 -7.21
N ARG A 119 -19.32 -16.52 -8.40
CA ARG A 119 -18.34 -16.32 -9.47
C ARG A 119 -17.22 -15.37 -9.04
N ASN A 120 -17.52 -14.26 -8.37
CA ASN A 120 -16.50 -13.33 -7.87
C ASN A 120 -15.57 -14.02 -6.85
N ILE A 121 -16.11 -14.83 -5.92
CA ILE A 121 -15.35 -15.59 -4.92
C ILE A 121 -14.47 -16.67 -5.58
N ALA A 122 -15.03 -17.47 -6.49
CA ALA A 122 -14.27 -18.47 -7.23
C ALA A 122 -13.16 -17.85 -8.09
N HIS A 123 -13.43 -16.68 -8.69
CA HIS A 123 -12.46 -15.95 -9.48
C HIS A 123 -11.33 -15.34 -8.62
N ALA A 124 -11.67 -14.71 -7.50
CA ALA A 124 -10.69 -14.18 -6.54
C ALA A 124 -9.78 -15.29 -6.00
N ARG A 125 -10.34 -16.46 -5.62
CA ARG A 125 -9.57 -17.65 -5.23
C ARG A 125 -8.52 -18.00 -6.29
N LYS A 126 -8.94 -18.15 -7.55
CA LYS A 126 -8.04 -18.50 -8.65
C LYS A 126 -6.90 -17.48 -8.81
N ALA A 127 -7.20 -16.18 -8.78
CA ALA A 127 -6.20 -15.12 -8.91
C ALA A 127 -5.18 -15.12 -7.74
N ILE A 128 -5.63 -15.35 -6.51
CA ILE A 128 -4.76 -15.49 -5.33
C ILE A 128 -3.84 -16.72 -5.49
N GLU A 129 -4.40 -17.86 -5.87
CA GLU A 129 -3.65 -19.11 -6.05
C GLU A 129 -2.59 -18.99 -7.15
N GLU A 130 -2.94 -18.41 -8.31
CA GLU A 130 -1.98 -18.13 -9.38
C GLU A 130 -0.90 -17.12 -8.98
N ALA A 131 -1.19 -16.19 -8.07
CA ALA A 131 -0.20 -15.26 -7.51
C ALA A 131 0.76 -15.97 -6.55
N ALA A 132 0.23 -16.85 -5.68
CA ALA A 132 1.02 -17.69 -4.79
C ALA A 132 1.96 -18.65 -5.57
N ASP A 133 1.46 -19.27 -6.64
CA ASP A 133 2.27 -20.13 -7.52
C ASP A 133 3.43 -19.38 -8.22
N LYS A 134 3.30 -18.04 -8.38
CA LYS A 134 4.37 -17.14 -8.89
C LYS A 134 5.29 -16.61 -7.78
N GLY A 135 5.09 -17.09 -6.55
CA GLY A 135 5.89 -16.80 -5.36
C GLY A 135 5.50 -15.53 -4.59
N ALA A 136 4.27 -15.02 -4.75
CA ALA A 136 3.78 -13.93 -3.92
C ALA A 136 3.62 -14.39 -2.46
N GLN A 137 4.10 -13.59 -1.51
CA GLN A 137 3.98 -13.84 -0.06
C GLN A 137 2.92 -12.94 0.59
N LEU A 138 2.59 -11.81 -0.06
CA LEU A 138 1.39 -11.02 0.23
C LEU A 138 0.55 -10.87 -1.05
N VAL A 139 -0.76 -11.08 -0.94
CA VAL A 139 -1.72 -10.75 -2.00
C VAL A 139 -2.66 -9.64 -1.53
N LEU A 140 -2.86 -8.63 -2.38
CA LEU A 140 -3.84 -7.55 -2.20
C LEU A 140 -4.97 -7.71 -3.23
N LEU A 141 -6.20 -7.79 -2.73
CA LEU A 141 -7.43 -7.73 -3.54
C LEU A 141 -7.99 -6.28 -3.61
N PRO A 142 -8.95 -5.99 -4.52
CA PRO A 142 -9.49 -4.64 -4.67
C PRO A 142 -10.68 -4.31 -3.75
N GLU A 143 -11.12 -3.05 -3.75
CA GLU A 143 -12.31 -2.61 -2.99
C GLU A 143 -13.61 -3.23 -3.55
N ILE A 144 -14.49 -3.70 -2.65
CA ILE A 144 -15.79 -4.34 -2.93
C ILE A 144 -15.67 -5.37 -4.07
N TRP A 145 -14.74 -6.30 -3.92
CA TRP A 145 -14.43 -7.27 -4.97
C TRP A 145 -15.47 -8.39 -5.12
N ASN A 146 -16.30 -8.62 -4.10
CA ASN A 146 -17.28 -9.70 -4.09
C ASN A 146 -18.64 -9.31 -4.70
N SER A 147 -18.87 -8.04 -5.06
CA SER A 147 -20.20 -7.52 -5.45
C SER A 147 -20.14 -6.21 -6.25
N PRO A 148 -21.22 -5.79 -6.93
CA PRO A 148 -21.25 -4.49 -7.61
C PRO A 148 -21.15 -3.30 -6.62
N TYR A 149 -20.28 -2.33 -6.91
CA TYR A 149 -20.14 -1.12 -6.09
C TYR A 149 -21.34 -0.18 -6.26
N SER A 150 -22.37 -0.35 -5.43
CA SER A 150 -23.55 0.53 -5.40
C SER A 150 -24.30 0.48 -4.07
N ASN A 151 -24.94 1.60 -3.71
CA ASN A 151 -25.74 1.73 -2.49
C ASN A 151 -26.91 0.73 -2.38
N ASP A 152 -27.43 0.24 -3.51
CA ASP A 152 -28.52 -0.74 -3.54
C ASP A 152 -28.00 -2.18 -3.45
N SER A 153 -26.73 -2.41 -3.83
CA SER A 153 -26.07 -3.72 -3.70
C SER A 153 -25.53 -3.96 -2.29
N PHE A 154 -24.94 -2.95 -1.63
CA PHE A 154 -24.28 -3.17 -0.33
C PHE A 154 -25.16 -3.91 0.71
N PRO A 155 -26.47 -3.64 0.88
CA PRO A 155 -27.29 -4.39 1.83
C PRO A 155 -27.49 -5.86 1.42
N VAL A 156 -27.66 -6.12 0.12
CA VAL A 156 -27.96 -7.45 -0.45
C VAL A 156 -26.73 -8.37 -0.41
N TYR A 157 -25.55 -7.82 -0.69
CA TYR A 157 -24.31 -8.60 -0.80
C TYR A 157 -23.49 -8.64 0.49
N ALA A 158 -23.87 -7.89 1.53
CA ALA A 158 -23.12 -7.83 2.78
C ALA A 158 -23.10 -9.15 3.57
N GLU A 159 -21.96 -9.40 4.21
CA GLU A 159 -21.65 -10.64 4.93
C GLU A 159 -21.40 -10.38 6.42
N ASP A 160 -21.79 -11.32 7.27
CA ASP A 160 -21.50 -11.24 8.71
C ASP A 160 -20.14 -11.89 9.00
N ILE A 161 -19.13 -11.03 9.09
CA ILE A 161 -17.73 -11.40 9.34
C ILE A 161 -17.54 -12.08 10.71
N GLU A 162 -18.35 -11.72 11.71
CA GLU A 162 -18.22 -12.28 13.06
C GLU A 162 -18.91 -13.64 13.19
N ALA A 163 -20.01 -13.86 12.47
CA ALA A 163 -20.66 -15.17 12.37
C ALA A 163 -19.82 -16.17 11.55
N GLY A 164 -19.11 -15.71 10.51
CA GLY A 164 -18.22 -16.53 9.69
C GLY A 164 -18.92 -17.64 8.90
N GLY A 165 -18.16 -18.61 8.40
CA GLY A 165 -18.69 -19.75 7.65
C GLY A 165 -19.54 -19.32 6.45
N ASP A 166 -20.75 -19.88 6.34
CA ASP A 166 -21.73 -19.56 5.30
C ASP A 166 -22.30 -18.12 5.40
N ALA A 167 -22.17 -17.46 6.56
CA ALA A 167 -22.56 -16.06 6.73
C ALA A 167 -21.49 -15.08 6.20
N SER A 168 -20.24 -15.54 6.02
CA SER A 168 -19.22 -14.84 5.26
C SER A 168 -18.38 -15.78 4.37
N PRO A 169 -18.94 -16.24 3.23
CA PRO A 169 -18.23 -17.11 2.30
C PRO A 169 -17.00 -16.42 1.68
N SER A 170 -16.99 -15.09 1.58
CA SER A 170 -15.82 -14.34 1.11
C SER A 170 -14.66 -14.48 2.11
N LEU A 171 -14.91 -14.32 3.41
CA LEU A 171 -13.88 -14.49 4.45
C LEU A 171 -13.42 -15.94 4.57
N SER A 172 -14.36 -16.89 4.53
CA SER A 172 -14.06 -18.33 4.58
C SER A 172 -13.12 -18.75 3.45
N MET A 173 -13.38 -18.30 2.22
CA MET A 173 -12.47 -18.53 1.08
C MET A 173 -11.07 -17.94 1.33
N LEU A 174 -10.98 -16.68 1.79
CA LEU A 174 -9.69 -16.03 2.03
C LEU A 174 -8.88 -16.75 3.13
N SER A 175 -9.54 -17.20 4.19
CA SER A 175 -8.94 -17.98 5.28
C SER A 175 -8.34 -19.30 4.78
N GLU A 176 -9.12 -20.07 3.99
CA GLU A 176 -8.67 -21.34 3.41
C GLU A 176 -7.48 -21.16 2.46
N VAL A 177 -7.50 -20.16 1.58
CA VAL A 177 -6.42 -19.93 0.61
C VAL A 177 -5.17 -19.41 1.32
N ALA A 178 -5.29 -18.49 2.27
CA ALA A 178 -4.16 -18.00 3.06
C ALA A 178 -3.43 -19.14 3.80
N CYS A 179 -4.20 -20.04 4.43
CA CYS A 179 -3.67 -21.21 5.12
C CYS A 179 -3.05 -22.23 4.15
N SER A 180 -3.78 -22.65 3.12
CA SER A 180 -3.32 -23.70 2.18
C SER A 180 -2.12 -23.26 1.33
N ARG A 181 -2.01 -21.97 1.01
CA ARG A 181 -0.88 -21.40 0.24
C ARG A 181 0.21 -20.79 1.13
N GLN A 182 0.01 -20.71 2.45
CA GLN A 182 0.96 -20.11 3.41
C GLN A 182 1.37 -18.67 3.04
N ILE A 183 0.38 -17.82 2.77
CA ILE A 183 0.57 -16.41 2.38
C ILE A 183 -0.21 -15.46 3.28
N THR A 184 0.24 -14.20 3.38
CA THR A 184 -0.57 -13.11 3.93
C THR A 184 -1.56 -12.63 2.87
N ILE A 185 -2.82 -12.38 3.23
CA ILE A 185 -3.80 -11.79 2.31
C ILE A 185 -4.40 -10.53 2.93
N VAL A 186 -4.25 -9.40 2.23
CA VAL A 186 -5.07 -8.21 2.44
C VAL A 186 -6.28 -8.35 1.53
N GLY A 187 -7.38 -8.82 2.10
CA GLY A 187 -8.57 -9.32 1.43
C GLY A 187 -9.45 -8.28 0.75
N GLY A 188 -8.85 -7.22 0.21
CA GLY A 188 -9.55 -6.16 -0.52
C GLY A 188 -10.56 -5.47 0.38
N SER A 189 -11.78 -5.24 -0.10
CA SER A 189 -12.90 -5.08 0.83
C SER A 189 -14.17 -5.77 0.35
N ILE A 190 -15.09 -5.99 1.27
CA ILE A 190 -16.46 -6.46 1.04
C ILE A 190 -17.44 -5.60 1.84
N PRO A 191 -18.73 -5.59 1.48
CA PRO A 191 -19.77 -5.05 2.36
C PRO A 191 -19.91 -5.98 3.58
N GLU A 192 -19.86 -5.42 4.79
CA GLU A 192 -19.99 -6.14 6.06
C GLU A 192 -21.34 -5.85 6.71
N ARG A 193 -21.97 -6.87 7.31
CA ARG A 193 -23.05 -6.73 8.29
C ARG A 193 -22.49 -6.69 9.70
N SER A 194 -23.04 -5.83 10.55
CA SER A 194 -22.71 -5.79 11.97
C SER A 194 -23.89 -5.22 12.74
N GLY A 195 -24.87 -6.09 13.04
CA GLY A 195 -26.18 -5.67 13.55
C GLY A 195 -27.01 -4.98 12.46
N ASP A 196 -27.53 -3.80 12.78
CA ASP A 196 -28.29 -2.92 11.87
C ASP A 196 -27.38 -2.12 10.90
N ARG A 197 -26.07 -2.09 11.15
CA ARG A 197 -25.10 -1.29 10.40
C ARG A 197 -24.42 -2.09 9.29
N LEU A 198 -24.10 -1.36 8.22
CA LEU A 198 -23.31 -1.82 7.08
C LEU A 198 -21.97 -1.09 7.05
N TYR A 199 -20.89 -1.79 6.65
CA TYR A 199 -19.55 -1.19 6.55
C TYR A 199 -18.86 -1.62 5.24
N ASN A 200 -17.89 -0.83 4.77
CA ASN A 200 -16.95 -1.21 3.72
C ASN A 200 -15.67 -1.73 4.41
N THR A 201 -15.43 -3.05 4.35
CA THR A 201 -14.51 -3.71 5.29
C THR A 201 -13.46 -4.58 4.61
N CYS A 202 -12.19 -4.30 4.93
CA CYS A 202 -11.02 -5.08 4.54
C CYS A 202 -10.65 -6.07 5.65
N CYS A 203 -10.58 -7.37 5.34
CA CYS A 203 -10.07 -8.40 6.24
C CYS A 203 -8.59 -8.70 5.95
N ILE A 204 -7.79 -8.90 7.00
CA ILE A 204 -6.35 -9.19 6.89
C ILE A 204 -6.10 -10.57 7.48
N LEU A 205 -5.70 -11.51 6.61
CA LEU A 205 -5.44 -12.91 6.94
C LEU A 205 -3.92 -13.13 6.96
N GLY A 206 -3.42 -13.85 7.97
CA GLY A 206 -2.02 -14.32 7.95
C GLY A 206 -1.86 -15.70 7.35
N THR A 207 -0.62 -16.17 7.31
CA THR A 207 -0.22 -17.48 6.76
C THR A 207 -0.90 -18.69 7.43
N ASP A 208 -1.44 -18.52 8.65
CA ASP A 208 -2.21 -19.53 9.38
C ASP A 208 -3.73 -19.51 9.07
N GLY A 209 -4.16 -18.73 8.07
CA GLY A 209 -5.57 -18.51 7.71
C GLY A 209 -6.36 -17.63 8.68
N LYS A 210 -5.79 -17.28 9.85
CA LYS A 210 -6.52 -16.52 10.87
C LYS A 210 -6.64 -15.05 10.50
N LEU A 211 -7.81 -14.49 10.80
CA LEU A 211 -8.05 -13.05 10.77
C LEU A 211 -7.15 -12.35 11.81
N LYS A 212 -6.11 -11.66 11.33
CA LYS A 212 -5.22 -10.82 12.16
C LYS A 212 -5.89 -9.50 12.55
N GLY A 213 -6.90 -9.08 11.78
CA GLY A 213 -7.75 -7.93 12.06
C GLY A 213 -8.54 -7.50 10.83
N LYS A 214 -9.44 -6.52 11.03
CA LYS A 214 -10.22 -5.91 9.95
C LYS A 214 -10.16 -4.39 10.00
N HIS A 215 -10.27 -3.75 8.84
CA HIS A 215 -10.34 -2.30 8.69
C HIS A 215 -11.69 -1.93 8.08
N ARG A 216 -12.48 -1.15 8.80
CA ARG A 216 -13.69 -0.50 8.29
C ARG A 216 -13.28 0.87 7.75
N LYS A 217 -13.62 1.16 6.49
CA LYS A 217 -13.31 2.42 5.80
C LYS A 217 -13.69 3.63 6.64
N ILE A 218 -12.72 4.49 6.98
CA ILE A 218 -12.94 5.61 7.90
C ILE A 218 -13.62 6.77 7.17
N HIS A 219 -13.11 7.11 5.99
CA HIS A 219 -13.61 8.22 5.20
C HIS A 219 -14.53 7.70 4.09
N LEU A 220 -15.84 7.84 4.29
CA LEU A 220 -16.83 7.44 3.30
C LEU A 220 -16.78 8.33 2.05
N PHE A 221 -17.04 7.72 0.90
CA PHE A 221 -17.02 8.36 -0.41
C PHE A 221 -18.30 9.15 -0.66
N ASP A 222 -18.37 10.34 -0.06
CA ASP A 222 -19.41 11.33 -0.27
C ASP A 222 -18.86 12.45 -1.15
N ILE A 223 -19.22 12.44 -2.44
CA ILE A 223 -18.86 13.48 -3.41
C ILE A 223 -20.04 13.91 -4.27
N ASP A 224 -20.01 15.18 -4.67
CA ASP A 224 -20.83 15.71 -5.74
C ASP A 224 -19.96 16.55 -6.67
N ILE A 225 -19.76 16.07 -7.91
CA ILE A 225 -19.04 16.75 -8.98
C ILE A 225 -20.07 17.02 -10.09
N PRO A 226 -20.62 18.25 -10.15
CA PRO A 226 -21.71 18.60 -11.05
C PRO A 226 -21.46 18.17 -12.50
N GLY A 227 -22.42 17.46 -13.08
CA GLY A 227 -22.36 16.96 -14.46
C GLY A 227 -21.34 15.84 -14.71
N LYS A 228 -20.70 15.26 -13.68
CA LYS A 228 -19.74 14.15 -13.84
C LYS A 228 -20.04 12.94 -12.96
N ILE A 229 -20.10 13.11 -11.65
CA ILE A 229 -20.37 12.02 -10.71
C ILE A 229 -20.86 12.57 -9.37
N THR A 230 -21.96 11.99 -8.89
CA THR A 230 -22.49 12.18 -7.54
C THR A 230 -22.58 10.80 -6.91
N PHE A 231 -21.94 10.60 -5.76
CA PHE A 231 -22.01 9.35 -5.01
C PHE A 231 -22.00 9.67 -3.52
N LYS A 232 -22.85 8.99 -2.75
CA LYS A 232 -22.96 9.19 -1.30
C LYS A 232 -22.96 7.83 -0.62
N GLU A 233 -21.77 7.34 -0.30
CA GLU A 233 -21.59 6.04 0.37
C GLU A 233 -22.24 6.05 1.76
N SER A 234 -22.27 7.21 2.45
CA SER A 234 -22.95 7.37 3.76
C SER A 234 -24.48 7.26 3.72
N LYS A 235 -25.10 7.15 2.54
CA LYS A 235 -26.54 6.82 2.43
C LYS A 235 -26.83 5.40 2.95
N THR A 236 -25.86 4.49 2.80
CA THR A 236 -26.03 3.06 3.08
C THR A 236 -24.98 2.52 4.06
N LEU A 237 -23.74 3.01 4.00
CA LEU A 237 -22.63 2.51 4.83
C LEU A 237 -22.33 3.44 6.03
N THR A 238 -21.80 2.84 7.08
CA THR A 238 -21.32 3.49 8.30
C THR A 238 -19.80 3.62 8.24
N ALA A 239 -19.26 4.73 8.74
CA ALA A 239 -17.82 4.95 8.82
C ALA A 239 -17.16 4.03 9.87
N GLY A 240 -15.94 3.59 9.60
CA GLY A 240 -15.07 2.99 10.60
C GLY A 240 -14.52 4.01 11.59
N GLU A 241 -14.31 3.58 12.83
CA GLU A 241 -13.95 4.46 13.95
C GLU A 241 -12.45 4.41 14.31
N ASN A 242 -11.68 3.50 13.70
CA ASN A 242 -10.32 3.18 14.12
C ASN A 242 -9.34 3.01 12.93
N PRO A 243 -8.16 3.67 12.95
CA PRO A 243 -7.02 3.37 12.07
C PRO A 243 -6.53 1.93 12.29
N THR A 244 -6.28 1.19 11.22
CA THR A 244 -5.88 -0.23 11.29
C THR A 244 -4.41 -0.41 10.91
N ILE A 245 -3.62 -0.90 11.88
CA ILE A 245 -2.20 -1.22 11.74
C ILE A 245 -2.01 -2.62 12.31
N ILE A 246 -1.46 -3.54 11.51
CA ILE A 246 -1.39 -4.97 11.84
C ILE A 246 0.03 -5.49 11.57
N ASP A 247 0.55 -6.30 12.49
CA ASP A 247 1.76 -7.07 12.29
C ASP A 247 1.43 -8.36 11.52
N THR A 248 2.14 -8.59 10.41
CA THR A 248 1.97 -9.75 9.54
C THR A 248 3.30 -10.46 9.30
N ASP A 249 3.24 -11.64 8.68
CA ASP A 249 4.42 -12.43 8.31
C ASP A 249 5.36 -11.69 7.32
N VAL A 250 4.86 -10.64 6.65
CA VAL A 250 5.66 -9.73 5.79
C VAL A 250 5.91 -8.35 6.41
N GLY A 251 5.72 -8.21 7.73
CA GLY A 251 5.98 -6.98 8.48
C GLY A 251 4.72 -6.19 8.86
N ARG A 252 4.92 -5.00 9.44
CA ARG A 252 3.82 -4.13 9.90
C ARG A 252 3.20 -3.37 8.74
N ILE A 253 1.90 -3.55 8.52
CA ILE A 253 1.14 -2.89 7.44
C ILE A 253 0.07 -1.94 8.00
N GLY A 254 -0.13 -0.81 7.31
CA GLY A 254 -1.25 0.10 7.55
C GLY A 254 -2.31 -0.07 6.46
N ILE A 255 -3.60 -0.04 6.82
CA ILE A 255 -4.71 -0.32 5.89
C ILE A 255 -5.61 0.92 5.78
N GLY A 256 -5.91 1.34 4.56
CA GLY A 256 -7.02 2.26 4.28
C GLY A 256 -7.85 1.73 3.12
N ILE A 257 -9.06 2.21 2.90
CA ILE A 257 -9.86 1.85 1.73
C ILE A 257 -10.15 3.10 0.90
N CYS A 258 -9.72 3.08 -0.36
CA CYS A 258 -10.07 4.01 -1.41
C CYS A 258 -9.94 5.49 -1.03
N TYR A 259 -11.03 6.11 -0.59
CA TYR A 259 -11.12 7.51 -0.24
C TYR A 259 -10.22 7.88 0.96
N ASP A 260 -9.91 6.92 1.84
CA ASP A 260 -8.91 7.07 2.91
C ASP A 260 -7.55 7.55 2.40
N ILE A 261 -7.17 7.22 1.15
CA ILE A 261 -5.91 7.69 0.55
C ILE A 261 -5.86 9.22 0.37
N ARG A 262 -6.99 9.93 0.44
CA ARG A 262 -7.01 11.41 0.33
C ARG A 262 -6.54 12.11 1.59
N PHE A 263 -6.60 11.44 2.75
CA PHE A 263 -6.31 12.00 4.06
C PHE A 263 -4.87 11.66 4.47
N GLN A 264 -3.96 12.62 4.29
CA GLN A 264 -2.52 12.44 4.53
C GLN A 264 -2.23 12.17 6.01
N GLU A 265 -3.05 12.71 6.90
CA GLU A 265 -3.00 12.52 8.36
C GLU A 265 -3.01 11.03 8.72
N LEU A 266 -3.90 10.24 8.09
CA LEU A 266 -4.02 8.80 8.33
C LEU A 266 -2.74 8.05 7.95
N ALA A 267 -2.14 8.38 6.80
CA ALA A 267 -0.86 7.81 6.38
C ALA A 267 0.30 8.25 7.30
N MET A 268 0.28 9.50 7.79
CA MET A 268 1.25 9.98 8.76
C MET A 268 1.13 9.28 10.13
N LEU A 269 -0.09 8.92 10.55
CA LEU A 269 -0.33 8.08 11.73
C LEU A 269 0.21 6.66 11.53
N TYR A 270 -0.04 6.04 10.37
CA TYR A 270 0.52 4.72 10.04
C TYR A 270 2.05 4.71 10.04
N ALA A 271 2.68 5.74 9.46
CA ALA A 271 4.12 5.93 9.52
C ALA A 271 4.64 6.19 10.95
N ALA A 272 3.87 6.89 11.80
CA ALA A 272 4.21 7.12 13.20
C ALA A 272 4.04 5.87 14.08
N ARG A 273 3.18 4.93 13.69
CA ARG A 273 2.96 3.63 14.36
C ARG A 273 3.86 2.50 13.83
N GLY A 274 4.83 2.82 12.97
CA GLY A 274 5.84 1.88 12.48
C GLY A 274 5.40 0.98 11.33
N ALA A 275 4.40 1.37 10.54
CA ALA A 275 4.11 0.67 9.28
C ALA A 275 5.30 0.74 8.31
N HIS A 276 5.47 -0.29 7.48
CA HIS A 276 6.46 -0.38 6.39
C HIS A 276 5.81 -0.18 5.02
N LEU A 277 4.60 -0.73 4.88
CA LEU A 277 3.78 -0.76 3.69
C LEU A 277 2.38 -0.26 4.05
N LEU A 278 1.82 0.61 3.22
CA LEU A 278 0.41 1.00 3.28
C LEU A 278 -0.36 0.30 2.14
N CYS A 279 -1.44 -0.39 2.47
CA CYS A 279 -2.31 -1.05 1.48
C CYS A 279 -3.63 -0.30 1.35
N TYR A 280 -4.01 0.01 0.11
CA TYR A 280 -5.28 0.66 -0.24
C TYR A 280 -6.02 -0.14 -1.33
N PRO A 281 -6.89 -1.10 -0.98
CA PRO A 281 -7.98 -1.50 -1.86
C PRO A 281 -8.79 -0.25 -2.24
N GLY A 282 -9.07 -0.01 -3.51
CA GLY A 282 -9.84 1.17 -3.90
C GLY A 282 -10.27 1.24 -5.36
N ALA A 283 -11.53 1.58 -5.59
CA ALA A 283 -12.13 1.78 -6.89
C ALA A 283 -12.30 3.29 -7.17
N PHE A 284 -11.26 3.96 -7.68
CA PHE A 284 -11.43 5.32 -8.21
C PHE A 284 -12.25 5.26 -9.51
N ASN A 285 -13.04 6.30 -9.79
CA ASN A 285 -13.84 6.41 -11.02
C ASN A 285 -13.10 7.12 -12.16
N MET A 286 -13.65 7.06 -13.37
CA MET A 286 -13.12 7.72 -14.58
C MET A 286 -12.94 9.25 -14.50
N THR A 287 -13.55 9.96 -13.53
CA THR A 287 -13.33 11.41 -13.34
C THR A 287 -12.13 11.69 -12.43
N THR A 288 -12.00 10.92 -11.35
CA THR A 288 -10.98 11.17 -10.30
C THR A 288 -9.72 10.34 -10.47
N GLY A 289 -9.81 9.16 -11.10
CA GLY A 289 -8.72 8.25 -11.40
C GLY A 289 -7.57 8.91 -12.18
N PRO A 290 -7.83 9.46 -13.38
CA PRO A 290 -6.79 10.05 -14.24
C PRO A 290 -5.97 11.18 -13.59
N LEU A 291 -6.57 11.90 -12.63
CA LEU A 291 -5.97 13.08 -12.00
C LEU A 291 -5.33 12.77 -10.64
N HIS A 292 -5.92 11.84 -9.87
CA HIS A 292 -5.59 11.68 -8.46
C HIS A 292 -5.06 10.29 -8.09
N TRP A 293 -5.29 9.25 -8.89
CA TRP A 293 -4.92 7.89 -8.49
C TRP A 293 -3.40 7.73 -8.33
N GLU A 294 -2.61 8.06 -9.36
CA GLU A 294 -1.14 8.00 -9.28
C GLU A 294 -0.57 9.08 -8.35
N LEU A 295 -1.10 10.30 -8.41
CA LEU A 295 -0.63 11.43 -7.61
C LEU A 295 -0.71 11.13 -6.10
N LEU A 296 -1.84 10.61 -5.63
CA LEU A 296 -2.06 10.36 -4.20
C LEU A 296 -1.16 9.24 -3.70
N GLN A 297 -1.10 8.09 -4.37
CA GLN A 297 -0.23 6.99 -3.92
C GLN A 297 1.25 7.38 -3.88
N ARG A 298 1.73 8.16 -4.86
CA ARG A 298 3.11 8.67 -4.88
C ARG A 298 3.38 9.68 -3.77
N ALA A 299 2.44 10.57 -3.47
CA ALA A 299 2.54 11.47 -2.32
C ALA A 299 2.58 10.70 -0.99
N ARG A 300 1.68 9.72 -0.78
CA ARG A 300 1.65 8.90 0.43
C ARG A 300 2.98 8.16 0.64
N ALA A 301 3.58 7.61 -0.41
CA ALA A 301 4.85 6.91 -0.36
C ALA A 301 6.03 7.86 -0.07
N ALA A 302 6.15 8.95 -0.84
CA ALA A 302 7.28 9.86 -0.78
C ALA A 302 7.36 10.69 0.53
N ASP A 303 6.22 11.18 1.03
CA ASP A 303 6.13 12.04 2.22
C ASP A 303 6.30 11.27 3.54
N ASN A 304 5.91 9.99 3.54
CA ASN A 304 5.99 9.12 4.71
C ASN A 304 7.21 8.18 4.67
N GLN A 305 7.87 8.08 3.51
CA GLN A 305 9.04 7.23 3.26
C GLN A 305 8.72 5.75 3.54
N LEU A 306 7.69 5.26 2.84
CA LEU A 306 7.10 3.92 2.95
C LEU A 306 6.75 3.37 1.56
N TYR A 307 6.55 2.06 1.46
CA TYR A 307 5.88 1.48 0.30
C TYR A 307 4.37 1.78 0.35
N VAL A 308 3.75 1.90 -0.82
CA VAL A 308 2.29 2.03 -0.98
C VAL A 308 1.83 1.06 -2.06
N ALA A 309 0.90 0.17 -1.72
CA ALA A 309 0.24 -0.74 -2.65
C ALA A 309 -1.23 -0.33 -2.81
N THR A 310 -1.69 -0.21 -4.05
CA THR A 310 -3.08 0.09 -4.38
C THR A 310 -3.66 -0.99 -5.28
N CYS A 311 -4.88 -1.45 -5.00
CA CYS A 311 -5.54 -2.46 -5.83
C CYS A 311 -6.97 -2.04 -6.15
N SER A 312 -7.30 -2.02 -7.44
CA SER A 312 -8.54 -1.51 -8.00
C SER A 312 -9.26 -2.63 -8.76
N PRO A 313 -10.59 -2.63 -8.85
CA PRO A 313 -11.30 -3.49 -9.79
C PRO A 313 -10.91 -3.16 -11.23
N ALA A 314 -11.00 -4.15 -12.13
CA ALA A 314 -10.85 -3.91 -13.55
C ALA A 314 -11.99 -3.03 -14.09
N ARG A 315 -11.72 -2.31 -15.17
CA ARG A 315 -12.69 -1.41 -15.81
C ARG A 315 -13.71 -2.22 -16.61
N VAL A 316 -14.90 -2.41 -16.06
CA VAL A 316 -16.03 -3.04 -16.75
C VAL A 316 -16.92 -1.97 -17.40
N ALA A 317 -17.02 -1.99 -18.73
CA ALA A 317 -17.92 -1.11 -19.46
C ALA A 317 -19.40 -1.45 -19.15
N GLY A 318 -20.24 -0.44 -18.94
CA GLY A 318 -21.66 -0.62 -18.61
C GLY A 318 -21.95 -0.96 -17.14
N ALA A 319 -20.94 -1.15 -16.29
CA ALA A 319 -21.13 -1.23 -14.85
C ALA A 319 -21.66 0.12 -14.29
N GLY A 320 -22.56 0.06 -13.29
CA GLY A 320 -23.12 1.28 -12.67
C GLY A 320 -22.07 2.19 -12.01
N TYR A 321 -20.93 1.61 -11.60
CA TYR A 321 -19.73 2.35 -11.20
C TYR A 321 -18.54 1.85 -12.01
N VAL A 322 -18.02 2.69 -12.91
CA VAL A 322 -16.90 2.34 -13.81
C VAL A 322 -15.57 2.68 -13.13
N ALA A 323 -14.87 1.62 -12.69
CA ALA A 323 -13.56 1.72 -12.06
C ALA A 323 -12.46 2.20 -13.03
N TRP A 324 -11.47 2.89 -12.50
CA TRP A 324 -10.29 3.36 -13.21
C TRP A 324 -9.36 2.20 -13.57
N GLY A 325 -9.21 1.21 -12.70
CA GLY A 325 -8.15 0.19 -12.78
C GLY A 325 -6.82 0.72 -12.27
N HIS A 326 -5.73 0.34 -12.94
CA HIS A 326 -4.35 0.73 -12.63
C HIS A 326 -3.90 0.41 -11.21
N SER A 327 -4.11 -0.82 -10.74
CA SER A 327 -3.50 -1.34 -9.51
C SER A 327 -1.97 -1.19 -9.55
N THR A 328 -1.39 -0.58 -8.53
CA THR A 328 -0.01 -0.08 -8.57
C THR A 328 0.74 -0.29 -7.25
N LEU A 329 2.02 -0.66 -7.33
CA LEU A 329 2.99 -0.60 -6.22
C LEU A 329 3.93 0.60 -6.41
N VAL A 330 4.10 1.38 -5.35
CA VAL A 330 4.99 2.54 -5.28
C VAL A 330 6.04 2.34 -4.19
N GLY A 331 7.29 2.69 -4.50
CA GLY A 331 8.42 2.62 -3.58
C GLY A 331 8.62 3.87 -2.71
N PRO A 332 9.53 3.82 -1.72
CA PRO A 332 9.72 4.89 -0.72
C PRO A 332 10.23 6.24 -1.27
N PHE A 333 10.70 6.31 -2.52
CA PHE A 333 11.08 7.56 -3.18
C PHE A 333 9.88 8.19 -3.95
N GLY A 334 8.73 7.53 -4.01
CA GLY A 334 7.57 7.94 -4.81
C GLY A 334 7.67 7.48 -6.27
N GLU A 335 8.49 6.45 -6.53
CA GLU A 335 8.66 5.79 -7.82
C GLU A 335 7.60 4.69 -8.02
N VAL A 336 6.99 4.62 -9.20
CA VAL A 336 6.10 3.51 -9.55
C VAL A 336 6.97 2.30 -9.89
N LEU A 337 6.88 1.24 -9.07
CA LEU A 337 7.67 0.02 -9.24
C LEU A 337 6.98 -0.98 -10.18
N ALA A 338 5.66 -1.06 -10.10
CA ALA A 338 4.86 -1.87 -11.00
C ALA A 338 3.41 -1.35 -11.05
N THR A 339 2.77 -1.41 -12.21
CA THR A 339 1.36 -1.03 -12.39
C THR A 339 0.68 -1.93 -13.40
N THR A 340 -0.64 -2.09 -13.27
CA THR A 340 -1.51 -2.61 -14.33
C THR A 340 -2.02 -1.47 -15.22
N GLU A 341 -2.60 -1.85 -16.36
CA GLU A 341 -3.50 -0.99 -17.14
C GLU A 341 -4.92 -1.04 -16.52
N HIS A 342 -5.96 -0.88 -17.33
CA HIS A 342 -7.36 -0.86 -16.87
C HIS A 342 -8.09 -2.20 -16.99
N GLU A 343 -7.56 -3.15 -17.75
CA GLU A 343 -8.12 -4.49 -17.92
C GLU A 343 -7.81 -5.40 -16.72
N GLU A 344 -8.43 -6.58 -16.67
CA GLU A 344 -8.14 -7.59 -15.64
C GLU A 344 -6.70 -8.08 -15.73
N ALA A 345 -5.95 -7.98 -14.63
CA ALA A 345 -4.54 -8.33 -14.59
C ALA A 345 -4.07 -8.55 -13.15
N THR A 346 -3.06 -9.40 -12.97
CA THR A 346 -2.31 -9.47 -11.70
C THR A 346 -0.89 -9.01 -11.93
N VAL A 347 -0.45 -7.97 -11.21
CA VAL A 347 0.94 -7.51 -11.22
C VAL A 347 1.64 -8.03 -9.97
N ILE A 348 2.88 -8.50 -10.14
CA ILE A 348 3.72 -9.04 -9.05
C ILE A 348 5.04 -8.28 -9.05
N ALA A 349 5.46 -7.79 -7.88
CA ALA A 349 6.68 -7.01 -7.71
C ALA A 349 7.38 -7.33 -6.39
N GLU A 350 8.67 -7.04 -6.29
CA GLU A 350 9.45 -7.18 -5.06
C GLU A 350 9.31 -5.93 -4.18
N VAL A 351 9.09 -6.13 -2.88
CA VAL A 351 9.25 -5.14 -1.82
C VAL A 351 10.56 -5.44 -1.10
N ASP A 352 11.40 -4.43 -0.91
CA ASP A 352 12.69 -4.51 -0.23
C ASP A 352 12.76 -3.43 0.86
N TYR A 353 12.62 -3.83 2.12
CA TYR A 353 12.56 -2.86 3.21
C TYR A 353 13.88 -2.14 3.49
N SER A 354 15.03 -2.63 2.98
CA SER A 354 16.29 -1.87 3.05
C SER A 354 16.21 -0.54 2.28
N VAL A 355 15.33 -0.44 1.28
CA VAL A 355 15.05 0.80 0.53
C VAL A 355 14.41 1.86 1.42
N ILE A 356 13.64 1.48 2.45
CA ILE A 356 13.09 2.42 3.45
C ILE A 356 14.23 3.05 4.27
N GLU A 357 15.20 2.25 4.70
CA GLU A 357 16.36 2.71 5.47
C GLU A 357 17.27 3.62 4.63
N LEU A 358 17.55 3.22 3.39
CA LEU A 358 18.28 4.03 2.42
C LEU A 358 17.57 5.38 2.17
N ARG A 359 16.25 5.37 2.00
CA ARG A 359 15.43 6.57 1.80
C ARG A 359 15.48 7.51 3.01
N ARG A 360 15.33 6.98 4.23
CA ARG A 360 15.32 7.75 5.48
C ARG A 360 16.70 8.28 5.88
N SER A 361 17.76 7.55 5.57
CA SER A 361 19.14 8.03 5.77
C SER A 361 19.53 9.10 4.76
N SER A 362 19.15 8.94 3.49
CA SER A 362 19.43 9.90 2.41
C SER A 362 18.63 11.20 2.52
N LEU A 363 17.39 11.12 3.01
CA LEU A 363 16.52 12.28 3.22
C LEU A 363 15.85 12.19 4.61
N PRO A 364 16.50 12.67 5.70
CA PRO A 364 16.04 12.44 7.07
C PRO A 364 14.91 13.37 7.50
N LEU A 365 13.76 13.30 6.80
CA LEU A 365 12.57 14.14 7.05
C LEU A 365 12.14 14.12 8.52
N GLY A 366 12.21 12.94 9.16
CA GLY A 366 11.88 12.78 10.58
C GLY A 366 12.70 13.67 11.53
N LYS A 367 13.94 14.03 11.18
CA LYS A 367 14.82 14.92 11.96
C LYS A 367 14.63 16.41 11.62
N GLN A 368 13.79 16.72 10.64
CA GLN A 368 13.60 18.05 10.06
C GLN A 368 12.18 18.60 10.27
N ARG A 369 11.25 17.80 10.81
CA ARG A 369 9.91 18.25 11.18
C ARG A 369 9.98 19.34 12.23
N ARG A 370 9.14 20.38 12.09
CA ARG A 370 9.07 21.54 12.98
C ARG A 370 8.06 21.32 14.10
N GLY A 371 8.43 20.47 15.07
CA GLY A 371 7.60 20.19 16.26
C GLY A 371 7.40 21.42 17.17
N ASP A 372 8.20 22.46 16.96
CA ASP A 372 8.05 23.80 17.53
C ASP A 372 6.98 24.67 16.84
N LEU A 373 6.51 24.29 15.65
CA LEU A 373 5.50 25.02 14.87
C LEU A 373 4.20 24.23 14.64
N TYR A 374 4.30 22.91 14.45
CA TYR A 374 3.15 22.04 14.17
C TYR A 374 3.34 20.66 14.80
N GLN A 375 2.23 19.98 15.12
CA GLN A 375 2.24 18.63 15.66
C GLN A 375 1.12 17.80 15.03
N LEU A 376 1.41 16.52 14.77
CA LEU A 376 0.37 15.52 14.47
C LEU A 376 -0.05 14.86 15.79
N ILE A 377 -1.33 14.92 16.13
CA ILE A 377 -1.88 14.32 17.36
C ILE A 377 -2.66 13.05 17.01
N ASP A 378 -2.17 11.92 17.52
CA ASP A 378 -2.82 10.61 17.45
C ASP A 378 -3.73 10.43 18.68
N VAL A 379 -4.95 10.98 18.59
CA VAL A 379 -5.90 11.04 19.72
C VAL A 379 -6.19 9.65 20.31
N LEU A 380 -6.34 8.62 19.47
CA LEU A 380 -6.65 7.27 19.93
C LEU A 380 -5.47 6.61 20.66
N ARG A 381 -4.24 6.80 20.16
CA ARG A 381 -3.05 6.27 20.85
C ARG A 381 -2.72 7.06 22.11
N LEU A 382 -2.96 8.36 22.12
CA LEU A 382 -2.75 9.22 23.29
C LEU A 382 -3.66 8.80 24.45
N ASN A 383 -4.92 8.48 24.17
CA ASN A 383 -5.89 8.05 25.18
C ASN A 383 -5.75 6.58 25.62
N SER A 384 -4.85 5.81 25.00
CA SER A 384 -4.58 4.40 25.33
C SER A 384 -3.26 4.20 26.09
N GLN A 385 -2.60 5.28 26.49
CA GLN A 385 -1.35 5.30 27.27
C GLN A 385 -1.59 5.90 28.65
#